data_AF-A0A314L8G3-F1
#
_entry.id   AF-A0A314L8G3-F1
#
_cell.length_a   1.000
_cell.length_b   1.000
_cell.length_c   1.000
_cell.angle_alpha   90.00
_cell.angle_beta   90.00
_cell.angle_gamma   90.00
#
_symmetry.space_group_name_H-M   'P 1'
#
loop_
_entity.id
_entity.type
_entity.pdbx_description
1 polymer ?
#
loop_
_entity_poly.entity_id
_entity_poly.type
_entity_poly.pdbx_seq_one_letter_code
_entity_poly.pdbx_strand_id
1 'polypeptide(L)'
;MENENGEEDERSTTCLWMLPEGCIADILALTSPIDVRRLSLVSTSVRSAADSDSVWAIFLPSDYRSIISRSLTPIPDFRSNKDLYVYLCHHPVLIDEGRKSFSLEKRTGKKCYFLSARDLNIVWSDAPEYWNRTSPPESRFPEVAKLKIVWWLEIWGTIKAGILSPLTSYTAYFVYKIKDGYGFYHRPSEVSVGISGVESGNVRFVYSGL
;
A
#
# COMPACT_ATOMS: atom_id res chain seq x y z
N MET A 1 2.96 -72.31 5.34
CA MET A 1 4.13 -71.48 4.98
C MET A 1 3.79 -70.82 3.67
N GLU A 2 3.19 -69.63 3.74
CA GLU A 2 3.07 -68.74 2.59
C GLU A 2 3.51 -67.36 3.09
N ASN A 3 4.57 -66.85 2.44
CA ASN A 3 5.08 -65.51 2.61
C ASN A 3 4.15 -64.56 1.84
N GLU A 4 3.63 -63.53 2.50
CA GLU A 4 3.16 -62.34 1.81
C GLU A 4 4.13 -61.20 2.06
N ASN A 5 4.69 -60.71 0.95
CA ASN A 5 5.68 -59.66 0.86
C ASN A 5 5.09 -58.33 1.32
N GLY A 6 5.76 -57.68 2.28
CA GLY A 6 5.60 -56.25 2.51
C GLY A 6 6.34 -55.48 1.42
N GLU A 7 5.60 -54.95 0.44
CA GLU A 7 6.07 -53.83 -0.38
C GLU A 7 5.96 -52.55 0.46
N GLU A 8 7.06 -52.14 1.08
CA GLU A 8 7.22 -50.77 1.58
C GLU A 8 7.42 -49.85 0.36
N ASP A 9 6.37 -49.11 0.02
CA ASP A 9 6.38 -48.02 -0.96
C ASP A 9 7.31 -46.89 -0.45
N GLU A 10 8.60 -46.96 -0.78
CA GLU A 10 9.57 -45.85 -0.60
C GLU A 10 9.17 -44.67 -1.49
N ARG A 11 8.15 -43.92 -1.07
CA ARG A 11 7.94 -42.55 -1.55
C ARG A 11 9.14 -41.70 -1.12
N SER A 12 10.12 -41.60 -2.02
CA SER A 12 11.19 -40.60 -1.95
C SER A 12 10.58 -39.23 -1.70
N THR A 13 10.62 -38.80 -0.44
CA THR A 13 10.04 -37.54 -0.02
C THR A 13 11.05 -36.47 -0.37
N THR A 14 10.90 -35.87 -1.56
CA THR A 14 11.71 -34.73 -1.97
C THR A 14 11.31 -33.52 -1.13
N CYS A 15 12.16 -33.14 -0.18
CA CYS A 15 11.92 -31.98 0.67
C CYS A 15 12.33 -30.69 -0.05
N LEU A 16 11.60 -29.59 0.16
CA LEU A 16 11.87 -28.28 -0.46
C LEU A 16 13.33 -27.81 -0.26
N TRP A 17 13.92 -28.08 0.91
CA TRP A 17 15.30 -27.71 1.24
C TRP A 17 16.39 -28.57 0.55
N MET A 18 16.01 -29.62 -0.17
CA MET A 18 16.91 -30.43 -0.99
C MET A 18 17.06 -29.88 -2.42
N LEU A 19 16.24 -28.89 -2.80
CA LEU A 19 16.34 -28.24 -4.10
C LEU A 19 17.52 -27.27 -4.15
N PRO A 20 18.11 -27.02 -5.33
CA PRO A 20 19.06 -25.92 -5.52
C PRO A 20 18.46 -24.58 -5.10
N GLU A 21 19.29 -23.69 -4.56
CA GLU A 21 18.86 -22.38 -4.05
C GLU A 21 18.07 -21.56 -5.07
N GLY A 22 18.49 -21.58 -6.33
CA GLY A 22 17.78 -20.91 -7.43
C GLY A 22 16.34 -21.42 -7.61
N CYS A 23 16.14 -22.75 -7.57
CA CYS A 23 14.80 -23.34 -7.67
C CYS A 23 13.93 -22.94 -6.47
N ILE A 24 14.50 -22.89 -5.26
CA ILE A 24 13.79 -22.43 -4.07
C ILE A 24 13.40 -20.95 -4.25
N ALA A 25 14.32 -20.11 -4.73
CA ALA A 25 14.07 -18.69 -4.97
C ALA A 25 12.95 -18.49 -6.00
N ASP A 26 12.94 -19.23 -7.11
CA ASP A 26 11.89 -19.17 -8.12
C ASP A 26 10.53 -19.57 -7.56
N ILE A 27 10.47 -20.63 -6.73
CA ILE A 27 9.24 -21.02 -6.04
C ILE A 27 8.78 -19.91 -5.09
N LEU A 28 9.69 -19.35 -4.29
CA LEU A 28 9.38 -18.28 -3.34
C LEU A 28 8.89 -17.01 -4.03
N ALA A 29 9.44 -16.68 -5.21
CA ALA A 29 9.03 -15.52 -6.01
C ALA A 29 7.59 -15.61 -6.53
N LEU A 30 7.02 -16.83 -6.61
CA LEU A 30 5.61 -17.06 -6.97
C LEU A 30 4.66 -16.97 -5.76
N THR A 31 5.19 -16.76 -4.56
CA THR A 31 4.39 -16.61 -3.33
C THR A 31 4.22 -15.13 -2.94
N SER A 32 3.69 -14.86 -1.75
CA SER A 32 3.59 -13.49 -1.23
C SER A 32 4.82 -13.12 -0.38
N PRO A 33 5.17 -11.83 -0.27
CA PRO A 33 6.24 -11.34 0.62
C PRO A 33 6.13 -11.85 2.07
N ILE A 34 4.90 -11.99 2.58
CA ILE A 34 4.68 -12.51 3.94
C ILE A 34 4.96 -14.01 4.05
N ASP A 35 4.68 -14.77 3.00
CA ASP A 35 4.97 -16.21 2.96
C ASP A 35 6.46 -16.45 2.80
N VAL A 36 7.16 -15.70 1.95
CA VAL A 36 8.64 -15.73 1.85
C VAL A 36 9.28 -15.50 3.21
N ARG A 37 8.84 -14.49 3.96
CA ARG A 37 9.33 -14.20 5.31
C ARG A 37 9.05 -15.34 6.31
N ARG A 38 7.94 -16.06 6.17
CA ARG A 38 7.60 -17.20 7.05
C ARG A 38 8.44 -18.42 6.68
N LEU A 39 8.58 -18.70 5.40
CA LEU A 39 9.34 -19.84 4.87
C LEU A 39 10.84 -19.69 5.15
N SER A 40 11.38 -18.47 5.20
CA SER A 40 12.78 -18.20 5.58
C SER A 40 13.15 -18.68 7.00
N LEU A 41 12.16 -19.02 7.83
CA LEU A 41 12.37 -19.53 9.18
C LEU A 41 12.51 -21.06 9.24
N VAL A 42 12.19 -21.77 8.15
CA VAL A 42 12.11 -23.24 8.13
C VAL A 42 13.49 -23.90 8.07
N SER A 43 14.42 -23.36 7.28
CA SER A 43 15.80 -23.85 7.19
C SER A 43 16.77 -22.76 6.74
N THR A 44 18.07 -23.01 6.88
CA THR A 44 19.14 -22.10 6.41
C THR A 44 19.16 -21.98 4.89
N SER A 45 18.98 -23.09 4.15
CA SER A 45 18.93 -23.09 2.69
C SER A 45 17.75 -22.27 2.16
N VAL A 46 16.57 -22.44 2.77
CA VAL A 46 15.37 -21.66 2.39
C VAL A 46 15.53 -20.20 2.77
N ARG A 47 16.19 -19.90 3.90
CA ARG A 47 16.51 -18.52 4.29
C ARG A 47 17.40 -17.82 3.27
N SER A 48 18.46 -18.48 2.81
CA SER A 48 19.37 -17.93 1.80
C SER A 48 18.60 -17.57 0.52
N ALA A 49 17.81 -18.53 0.01
CA ALA A 49 16.95 -18.30 -1.15
C ALA A 49 15.93 -17.17 -0.93
N ALA A 50 15.29 -17.12 0.23
CA ALA A 50 14.30 -16.11 0.59
C ALA A 50 14.89 -14.69 0.73
N ASP A 51 16.18 -14.57 1.00
CA ASP A 51 16.88 -13.29 1.14
C ASP A 51 17.49 -12.82 -0.20
N SER A 52 17.40 -13.63 -1.26
CA SER A 52 17.91 -13.29 -2.59
C SER A 52 17.18 -12.11 -3.23
N ASP A 53 17.93 -11.22 -3.87
CA ASP A 53 17.41 -10.08 -4.61
C ASP A 53 16.52 -10.48 -5.79
N SER A 54 16.70 -11.67 -6.37
CA SER A 54 15.85 -12.19 -7.44
C SER A 54 14.39 -12.36 -6.97
N VAL A 55 14.20 -12.76 -5.71
CA VAL A 55 12.86 -12.92 -5.10
C VAL A 55 12.23 -11.55 -4.87
N TRP A 56 12.96 -10.63 -4.22
CA TRP A 56 12.42 -9.33 -3.85
C TRP A 56 12.25 -8.37 -5.03
N ALA A 57 12.98 -8.59 -6.14
CA ALA A 57 12.77 -7.87 -7.39
C ALA A 57 11.35 -8.08 -7.96
N ILE A 58 10.75 -9.25 -7.75
CA ILE A 58 9.38 -9.57 -8.21
C ILE A 58 8.32 -8.83 -7.40
N PHE A 59 8.58 -8.58 -6.11
CA PHE A 59 7.64 -7.89 -5.22
C PHE A 59 7.72 -6.36 -5.31
N LEU A 60 8.79 -5.82 -5.89
CA LEU A 60 8.89 -4.40 -6.18
C LEU A 60 8.11 -4.08 -7.47
N PRO A 61 7.28 -3.01 -7.49
CA PRO A 61 6.62 -2.59 -8.71
C PRO A 61 7.65 -2.25 -9.79
N SER A 62 7.47 -2.69 -11.04
CA SER A 62 8.48 -2.49 -12.11
C SER A 62 8.88 -1.02 -12.34
N ASP A 63 7.99 -0.09 -12.06
CA ASP A 63 8.17 1.36 -12.19
C ASP A 63 8.63 2.04 -10.88
N TYR A 64 8.99 1.28 -9.83
CA TYR A 64 9.37 1.85 -8.53
C TYR A 64 10.47 2.90 -8.64
N ARG A 65 11.48 2.68 -9.51
CA ARG A 65 12.57 3.63 -9.76
C ARG A 65 12.07 4.99 -10.23
N SER A 66 11.08 4.99 -11.14
CA SER A 66 10.46 6.23 -11.62
C SER A 66 9.67 6.92 -10.51
N ILE A 67 9.02 6.16 -9.62
CA ILE A 67 8.25 6.70 -8.50
C ILE A 67 9.19 7.34 -7.47
N ILE A 68 10.25 6.65 -7.05
CA ILE A 68 11.19 7.18 -6.06
C ILE A 68 12.01 8.36 -6.60
N SER A 69 12.23 8.46 -7.91
CA SER A 69 12.91 9.62 -8.51
C SER A 69 12.12 10.93 -8.36
N ARG A 70 10.82 10.85 -8.09
CA ARG A 70 9.92 11.98 -7.83
C ARG A 70 9.84 12.31 -6.34
N SER A 71 10.66 11.69 -5.49
CA SER A 71 10.64 11.91 -4.05
C SER A 71 11.06 13.34 -3.71
N LEU A 72 10.41 13.90 -2.70
CA LEU A 72 10.74 15.23 -2.19
C LEU A 72 12.08 15.23 -1.43
N THR A 73 12.38 14.11 -0.76
CA THR A 73 13.61 13.88 -0.01
C THR A 73 14.41 12.75 -0.64
N PRO A 74 15.76 12.79 -0.59
CA PRO A 74 16.59 11.68 -1.07
C PRO A 74 16.20 10.36 -0.39
N ILE A 75 16.09 9.30 -1.19
CA ILE A 75 15.91 7.94 -0.69
C ILE A 75 17.29 7.36 -0.38
N PRO A 76 17.48 6.70 0.77
CA PRO A 76 18.74 6.04 1.09
C PRO A 76 19.11 4.98 0.05
N ASP A 77 20.40 4.75 -0.14
CA ASP A 77 20.86 3.60 -0.91
C ASP A 77 20.70 2.32 -0.10
N PHE A 78 20.19 1.27 -0.74
CA PHE A 78 19.99 -0.04 -0.13
C PHE A 78 20.88 -1.08 -0.79
N ARG A 79 21.44 -1.99 0.03
CA ARG A 79 22.30 -3.08 -0.46
C ARG A 79 21.51 -4.24 -1.05
N SER A 80 20.22 -4.35 -0.73
CA SER A 80 19.33 -5.40 -1.21
C SER A 80 17.95 -4.83 -1.58
N ASN A 81 17.28 -5.49 -2.51
CA ASN A 81 15.89 -5.22 -2.87
C ASN A 81 14.94 -5.48 -1.69
N LYS A 82 15.30 -6.43 -0.82
CA LYS A 82 14.56 -6.71 0.41
C LYS A 82 14.53 -5.50 1.35
N ASP A 83 15.69 -4.89 1.60
CA ASP A 83 15.78 -3.73 2.49
C ASP A 83 15.02 -2.54 1.91
N LEU A 84 15.12 -2.32 0.59
CA LEU A 84 14.33 -1.32 -0.10
C LEU A 84 12.82 -1.59 0.02
N TYR A 85 12.39 -2.84 -0.19
CA TYR A 85 10.98 -3.22 -0.05
C TYR A 85 10.46 -2.92 1.36
N VAL A 86 11.20 -3.36 2.39
CA VAL A 86 10.85 -3.12 3.80
C VAL A 86 10.80 -1.63 4.09
N TYR A 87 11.75 -0.84 3.58
CA TYR A 87 11.74 0.60 3.72
C TYR A 87 10.47 1.21 3.11
N LEU A 88 10.13 0.88 1.87
CA LEU A 88 8.94 1.41 1.19
C LEU A 88 7.62 0.97 1.84
N CYS A 89 7.60 -0.13 2.60
CA CYS A 89 6.44 -0.53 3.40
C CYS A 89 6.25 0.33 4.66
N HIS A 90 7.35 0.77 5.27
CA HIS A 90 7.35 1.39 6.60
C HIS A 90 7.55 2.90 6.57
N HIS A 91 8.12 3.43 5.50
CA HIS A 91 8.44 4.84 5.33
C HIS A 91 7.73 5.38 4.08
N PRO A 92 6.53 5.97 4.25
CA PRO A 92 5.85 6.53 3.11
C PRO A 92 6.62 7.70 2.51
N VAL A 93 6.91 7.59 1.22
CA VAL A 93 7.71 8.55 0.47
C VAL A 93 6.80 9.64 -0.05
N LEU A 94 7.08 10.89 0.31
CA LEU A 94 6.42 12.05 -0.31
C LEU A 94 6.95 12.23 -1.73
N ILE A 95 6.04 12.23 -2.71
CA ILE A 95 6.33 12.41 -4.13
C ILE A 95 5.53 13.58 -4.69
N ASP A 96 5.87 14.04 -5.89
CA ASP A 96 5.17 15.12 -6.61
C ASP A 96 5.07 16.40 -5.79
N GLU A 97 6.22 16.91 -5.34
CA GLU A 97 6.31 18.11 -4.49
C GLU A 97 5.58 17.94 -3.15
N GLY A 98 5.49 16.69 -2.67
CA GLY A 98 4.78 16.36 -1.42
C GLY A 98 3.26 16.34 -1.54
N ARG A 99 2.71 16.39 -2.75
CA ARG A 99 1.25 16.32 -2.96
C ARG A 99 0.68 14.92 -2.82
N LYS A 100 1.51 13.90 -3.00
CA LYS A 100 1.13 12.50 -2.81
C LYS A 100 2.15 11.81 -1.93
N SER A 101 1.72 10.74 -1.25
CA SER A 101 2.66 9.84 -0.60
C SER A 101 2.51 8.43 -1.15
N PHE A 102 3.63 7.78 -1.38
CA PHE A 102 3.73 6.42 -1.89
C PHE A 102 4.27 5.47 -0.83
N SER A 103 3.71 4.28 -0.76
CA SER A 103 4.24 3.16 0.03
C SER A 103 3.82 1.84 -0.60
N LEU A 104 4.41 0.73 -0.12
CA LEU A 104 3.97 -0.62 -0.52
C LEU A 104 3.09 -1.25 0.57
N GLU A 105 2.00 -1.90 0.17
CA GLU A 105 1.23 -2.75 1.07
C GLU A 105 2.10 -3.94 1.49
N LYS A 106 2.30 -4.08 2.80
CA LYS A 106 3.32 -4.96 3.38
C LYS A 106 3.18 -6.42 2.96
N ARG A 107 1.96 -6.93 2.82
CA ARG A 107 1.69 -8.35 2.58
C ARG A 107 1.80 -8.73 1.10
N THR A 108 1.54 -7.80 0.20
CA THR A 108 1.32 -8.06 -1.24
C THR A 108 2.25 -7.28 -2.15
N GLY A 109 2.95 -6.26 -1.65
CA GLY A 109 3.81 -5.38 -2.46
C GLY A 109 3.04 -4.44 -3.38
N LYS A 110 1.70 -4.36 -3.25
CA LYS A 110 0.88 -3.49 -4.09
C LYS A 110 1.08 -2.04 -3.70
N LYS A 111 1.09 -1.15 -4.70
CA LYS A 111 1.25 0.30 -4.51
C LYS A 111 0.11 0.87 -3.68
N CYS A 112 0.43 1.63 -2.65
CA CYS A 112 -0.49 2.45 -1.87
C CYS A 112 -0.20 3.93 -2.09
N TYR A 113 -1.25 4.73 -2.30
CA TYR A 113 -1.14 6.18 -2.46
C TYR A 113 -2.03 6.90 -1.45
N PHE A 114 -1.53 8.02 -0.93
CA PHE A 114 -2.35 9.04 -0.28
C PHE A 114 -2.25 10.33 -1.08
N LEU A 115 -3.36 11.05 -1.15
CA LEU A 115 -3.44 12.38 -1.73
C LEU A 115 -3.45 13.40 -0.58
N SER A 116 -2.66 14.46 -0.70
CA SER A 116 -2.69 15.58 0.22
C SER A 116 -3.92 16.45 -0.03
N ALA A 117 -4.24 17.36 0.91
CA ALA A 117 -5.28 18.35 0.70
C ALA A 117 -5.04 19.24 -0.54
N ARG A 118 -3.77 19.45 -0.95
CA ARG A 118 -3.41 20.20 -2.16
C ARG A 118 -3.71 19.47 -3.47
N ASP A 119 -3.90 18.15 -3.40
CA ASP A 119 -4.14 17.29 -4.55
C ASP A 119 -5.61 16.84 -4.63
N LEU A 120 -6.44 17.37 -3.73
CA LEU A 120 -7.89 17.21 -3.70
C LEU A 120 -8.55 18.50 -4.16
N ASN A 121 -9.73 18.37 -4.75
CA ASN A 121 -10.64 19.48 -4.98
C ASN A 121 -11.51 19.66 -3.74
N ILE A 122 -11.38 20.82 -3.11
CA ILE A 122 -12.10 21.18 -1.90
C ILE A 122 -12.78 22.53 -2.19
N VAL A 123 -14.10 22.58 -1.97
CA VAL A 123 -14.88 23.80 -2.26
C VAL A 123 -14.39 24.96 -1.40
N TRP A 124 -14.19 26.12 -2.04
CA TRP A 124 -13.66 27.35 -1.43
C TRP A 124 -12.29 27.19 -0.76
N SER A 125 -11.48 26.20 -1.15
CA SER A 125 -10.16 25.94 -0.53
C SER A 125 -9.15 27.09 -0.62
N ASP A 126 -9.39 28.05 -1.50
CA ASP A 126 -8.65 29.30 -1.68
C ASP A 126 -9.19 30.46 -0.83
N ALA A 127 -10.40 30.34 -0.29
CA ALA A 127 -11.05 31.36 0.53
C ALA A 127 -10.64 31.23 2.01
N PRO A 128 -9.83 32.18 2.54
CA PRO A 128 -9.37 32.14 3.93
C PRO A 128 -10.52 32.30 4.93
N GLU A 129 -11.70 32.76 4.52
CA GLU A 129 -12.90 32.85 5.34
C GLU A 129 -13.38 31.47 5.82
N TYR A 130 -13.18 30.44 5.00
CA TYR A 130 -13.67 29.08 5.27
C TYR A 130 -12.56 28.10 5.65
N TRP A 131 -11.34 28.29 5.16
CA TRP A 131 -10.23 27.35 5.33
C TRP A 131 -8.97 28.02 5.87
N ASN A 132 -8.27 27.30 6.74
CA ASN A 132 -6.91 27.60 7.12
C ASN A 132 -5.99 26.48 6.68
N ARG A 133 -4.77 26.83 6.27
CA ARG A 133 -3.71 25.86 6.02
C ARG A 133 -2.87 25.70 7.28
N THR A 134 -2.58 24.47 7.68
CA THR A 134 -1.85 24.17 8.91
C THR A 134 -0.85 23.04 8.69
N SER A 135 0.17 22.97 9.55
CA SER A 135 1.25 21.97 9.48
C SER A 135 1.38 21.22 10.82
N PRO A 136 0.39 20.38 11.17
CA PRO A 136 0.45 19.64 12.43
C PRO A 136 1.56 18.58 12.39
N PRO A 137 2.32 18.39 13.48
CA PRO A 137 3.49 17.49 13.50
C PRO A 137 3.12 16.02 13.30
N GLU A 138 1.88 15.62 13.57
CA GLU A 138 1.39 14.25 13.36
C GLU A 138 1.00 13.97 11.91
N SER A 139 0.92 14.99 11.05
CA SER A 139 0.58 14.82 9.64
C SER A 139 1.78 14.31 8.85
N ARG A 140 1.52 13.31 8.00
CA ARG A 140 2.49 12.86 6.99
C ARG A 140 2.76 13.89 5.89
N PHE A 141 1.83 14.82 5.68
CA PHE A 141 1.93 15.88 4.69
C PHE A 141 2.37 17.18 5.36
N PRO A 142 3.22 18.00 4.70
CA PRO A 142 3.68 19.28 5.24
C PRO A 142 2.55 20.27 5.51
N GLU A 143 1.43 20.14 4.81
CA GLU A 143 0.29 21.03 4.92
C GLU A 143 -1.02 20.25 4.84
N VAL A 144 -1.97 20.59 5.70
CA VAL A 144 -3.34 20.08 5.72
C VAL A 144 -4.35 21.22 5.72
N ALA A 145 -5.52 20.98 5.14
CA ALA A 145 -6.64 21.93 5.15
C ALA A 145 -7.47 21.76 6.44
N LYS A 146 -7.61 22.85 7.20
CA LYS A 146 -8.44 22.92 8.39
C LYS A 146 -9.69 23.75 8.08
N LEU A 147 -10.84 23.10 8.11
CA LEU A 147 -12.15 23.75 7.96
C LEU A 147 -12.47 24.62 9.18
N LYS A 148 -13.06 25.80 8.94
CA LYS A 148 -13.61 26.67 9.99
C LYS A 148 -15.09 26.36 10.22
N ILE A 149 -15.96 26.93 9.39
CA ILE A 149 -17.41 26.74 9.46
C ILE A 149 -17.99 26.93 8.06
N VAL A 150 -18.90 26.05 7.67
CA VAL A 150 -19.61 26.10 6.37
C VAL A 150 -21.01 25.51 6.53
N TRP A 151 -21.90 25.85 5.60
CA TRP A 151 -23.26 25.31 5.54
C TRP A 151 -23.35 23.96 4.83
N TRP A 152 -22.43 23.72 3.89
CA TRP A 152 -22.25 22.46 3.18
C TRP A 152 -20.77 22.30 2.79
N LEU A 153 -20.35 21.06 2.59
CA LEU A 153 -18.97 20.71 2.26
C LEU A 153 -18.96 19.63 1.18
N GLU A 154 -18.17 19.84 0.14
CA GLU A 154 -17.88 18.83 -0.87
C GLU A 154 -16.37 18.73 -1.06
N ILE A 155 -15.88 17.50 -1.13
CA ILE A 155 -14.47 17.18 -1.34
C ILE A 155 -14.41 16.00 -2.29
N TRP A 156 -13.63 16.13 -3.36
CA TRP A 156 -13.42 15.06 -4.31
C TRP A 156 -11.98 15.05 -4.79
N GLY A 157 -11.57 13.93 -5.38
CA GLY A 157 -10.23 13.76 -5.91
C GLY A 157 -10.22 12.71 -6.99
N THR A 158 -9.18 12.73 -7.82
CA THR A 158 -8.99 11.72 -8.85
C THR A 158 -7.57 11.18 -8.77
N ILE A 159 -7.45 9.87 -9.02
CA ILE A 159 -6.15 9.22 -9.18
C ILE A 159 -6.15 8.47 -10.51
N LYS A 160 -5.07 8.61 -11.27
CA LYS A 160 -4.95 7.92 -12.56
C LYS A 160 -4.89 6.41 -12.32
N ALA A 161 -5.84 5.64 -12.85
CA ALA A 161 -5.86 4.20 -12.65
C ALA A 161 -4.56 3.51 -13.13
N GLY A 162 -3.91 4.04 -14.18
CA GLY A 162 -2.65 3.50 -14.71
C GLY A 162 -1.44 3.60 -13.78
N ILE A 163 -1.49 4.41 -12.71
CA ILE A 163 -0.42 4.43 -11.70
C ILE A 163 -0.64 3.41 -10.58
N LEU A 164 -1.84 2.84 -10.47
CA LEU A 164 -2.17 1.79 -9.51
C LEU A 164 -1.58 0.44 -9.93
N SER A 165 -1.56 -0.51 -9.01
CA SER A 165 -1.16 -1.87 -9.35
C SER A 165 -2.26 -2.56 -10.16
N PRO A 166 -1.94 -3.24 -11.28
CA PRO A 166 -2.94 -3.95 -12.07
C PRO A 166 -3.55 -5.11 -11.26
N LEU A 167 -4.75 -5.53 -11.66
CA LEU A 167 -5.46 -6.69 -11.09
C LEU A 167 -5.54 -6.64 -9.55
N THR A 168 -5.74 -5.44 -9.00
CA THR A 168 -5.73 -5.20 -7.56
C THR A 168 -7.02 -4.50 -7.16
N SER A 169 -7.72 -5.04 -6.16
CA SER A 169 -8.85 -4.37 -5.53
C SER A 169 -8.33 -3.30 -4.58
N TYR A 170 -8.81 -2.07 -4.76
CA TYR A 170 -8.44 -0.94 -3.92
C TYR A 170 -9.60 -0.52 -3.02
N THR A 171 -9.26 -0.17 -1.77
CA THR A 171 -10.17 0.53 -0.86
C THR A 171 -9.70 1.97 -0.73
N ALA A 172 -10.62 2.92 -0.94
CA ALA A 172 -10.35 4.33 -0.71
C ALA A 172 -10.75 4.71 0.72
N TYR A 173 -9.92 5.52 1.36
CA TYR A 173 -10.17 6.06 2.69
C TYR A 173 -10.05 7.58 2.64
N PHE A 174 -11.00 8.27 3.26
CA PHE A 174 -10.88 9.69 3.57
C PHE A 174 -10.42 9.84 5.01
N VAL A 175 -9.19 10.31 5.22
CA VAL A 175 -8.57 10.41 6.54
C VAL A 175 -8.61 11.86 7.02
N TYR A 176 -9.28 12.09 8.14
CA TYR A 176 -9.46 13.41 8.75
C TYR A 176 -9.46 13.30 10.27
N LYS A 177 -9.37 14.46 10.94
CA LYS A 177 -9.46 14.58 12.40
C LYS A 177 -10.51 15.63 12.75
N ILE A 178 -11.46 15.26 13.60
CA ILE A 178 -12.45 16.18 14.15
C ILE A 178 -11.90 16.77 15.45
N LYS A 179 -12.05 18.09 15.64
CA LYS A 179 -11.84 18.75 16.94
C LYS A 179 -13.18 19.26 17.50
N ASP A 180 -13.91 20.03 16.69
CA ASP A 180 -15.27 20.50 17.00
C ASP A 180 -16.20 20.13 15.83
N GLY A 181 -16.87 18.97 15.91
CA GLY A 181 -17.64 18.40 14.80
C GLY A 181 -19.06 18.95 14.64
N TYR A 182 -19.32 20.18 15.08
CA TYR A 182 -20.66 20.77 15.01
C TYR A 182 -21.24 20.67 13.59
N GLY A 183 -22.42 20.07 13.45
CA GLY A 183 -23.09 19.80 12.17
C GLY A 183 -22.74 18.43 11.53
N PHE A 184 -21.53 17.90 11.73
CA PHE A 184 -21.10 16.60 11.18
C PHE A 184 -21.60 15.39 11.99
N TYR A 185 -22.03 15.59 13.24
CA TYR A 185 -22.62 14.54 14.06
C TYR A 185 -24.09 14.26 13.75
N HIS A 186 -24.79 15.21 13.11
CA HIS A 186 -26.25 15.14 12.93
C HIS A 186 -26.66 14.75 11.52
N ARG A 187 -25.73 14.77 10.55
CA ARG A 187 -26.00 14.41 9.16
C ARG A 187 -24.95 13.42 8.67
N PRO A 188 -25.36 12.32 8.03
CA PRO A 188 -24.40 11.43 7.39
C PRO A 188 -23.69 12.16 6.27
N SER A 189 -22.41 11.82 6.08
CA SER A 189 -21.64 12.26 4.92
C SER A 189 -21.89 11.30 3.76
N GLU A 190 -22.19 11.86 2.60
CA GLU A 190 -22.27 11.10 1.36
C GLU A 190 -20.85 10.83 0.83
N VAL A 191 -20.56 9.58 0.49
CA VAL A 191 -19.27 9.15 -0.03
C VAL A 191 -19.49 8.26 -1.25
N SER A 192 -18.84 8.58 -2.36
CA SER A 192 -18.87 7.79 -3.57
C SER A 192 -17.45 7.53 -4.09
N VAL A 193 -17.26 6.38 -4.72
CA VAL A 193 -16.02 6.02 -5.42
C VAL A 193 -16.41 5.38 -6.74
N GLY A 194 -15.82 5.86 -7.82
CA GLY A 194 -16.10 5.39 -9.18
C GLY A 194 -14.91 5.54 -10.10
N ILE A 195 -15.01 4.91 -11.27
CA ILE A 195 -14.04 5.06 -12.36
C ILE A 195 -14.62 6.08 -13.33
N SER A 196 -13.90 7.20 -13.54
CA SER A 196 -14.33 8.24 -14.48
C SER A 196 -14.53 7.65 -15.89
N GLY A 197 -15.67 7.93 -16.51
CA GLY A 197 -16.04 7.38 -17.82
C GLY A 197 -16.80 6.05 -17.77
N VAL A 198 -17.03 5.48 -16.58
CA VAL A 198 -17.92 4.33 -16.37
C VAL A 198 -19.07 4.77 -15.47
N GLU A 199 -20.31 4.53 -15.88
CA GLU A 199 -21.47 4.73 -14.98
C GLU A 199 -21.37 3.73 -13.82
N SER A 200 -21.06 4.22 -12.63
CA SER A 200 -21.16 3.46 -11.38
C SER A 200 -21.26 4.41 -10.20
N GLY A 201 -22.46 4.53 -9.65
CA GLY A 201 -22.78 5.32 -8.46
C GLY A 201 -23.01 4.45 -7.24
N ASN A 202 -21.94 3.88 -6.67
CA ASN A 202 -22.03 3.31 -5.32
C ASN A 202 -21.87 4.46 -4.32
N VAL A 203 -23.00 5.08 -3.99
CA VAL A 203 -23.10 6.07 -2.92
C VAL A 203 -23.26 5.34 -1.58
N ARG A 204 -22.42 5.68 -0.62
CA ARG A 204 -22.51 5.21 0.77
C ARG A 204 -22.66 6.39 1.70
N PHE A 205 -23.46 6.21 2.74
CA PHE A 205 -23.62 7.19 3.80
C PHE A 205 -22.79 6.77 5.01
N VAL A 206 -21.92 7.66 5.49
CA VAL A 206 -21.03 7.41 6.63
C VAL A 206 -21.37 8.38 7.76
N TYR A 207 -21.55 7.84 8.96
CA TYR A 207 -21.72 8.65 10.18
C TYR A 207 -20.36 8.78 10.87
N SER A 208 -20.00 10.01 11.24
CA SER A 208 -18.79 10.26 12.03
C SER A 208 -19.05 9.76 13.47
N GLY A 209 -18.39 8.67 13.87
CA GLY A 209 -18.53 8.09 15.22
C GLY A 209 -17.95 8.99 16.33
N LEU A 210 -18.53 8.87 17.53
CA LEU A 210 -18.09 9.51 18.78
C LEU A 210 -16.70 9.02 19.23
#